data_AF-A0A3S9FFF2-F1
#
_entry.id   AF-A0A3S9FFF2-F1
#
_cell.length_a   1.000
_cell.length_b   1.000
_cell.length_c   1.000
_cell.angle_alpha   90.00
_cell.angle_beta   90.00
_cell.angle_gamma   90.00
#
_symmetry.space_group_name_H-M   'P 1'
#
loop_
_entity.id
_entity.type
_entity.pdbx_description
1 polymer ?
#
loop_
_entity_poly.entity_id
_entity_poly.type
_entity_poly.pdbx_seq_one_letter_code
_entity_poly.pdbx_strand_id
1 'polypeptide(L)'
;MKIVVIGGSHYSRASTVKKLQRKGLEAEAVPTRASIENLITDYRDAGYAGQHLRRRLRYLGWLIHELWRKRRSQRSKFGDRS
;
A
#
# COMPACT_ATOMS: atom_id res chain seq x y z
N MET A 1 12.30 11.73 20.63
CA MET A 1 11.53 10.48 20.46
C MET A 1 10.20 10.87 19.81
N LYS A 2 9.92 10.40 18.58
CA LYS A 2 8.82 10.89 17.74
C LYS A 2 7.60 9.98 17.84
N ILE A 3 6.44 10.55 18.15
CA ILE A 3 5.18 9.82 18.36
C ILE A 3 4.31 9.92 17.11
N VAL A 4 3.84 8.78 16.60
CA VAL A 4 2.96 8.74 15.43
C VAL A 4 1.55 8.34 15.83
N VAL A 5 0.56 9.17 15.49
CA VAL A 5 -0.85 8.94 15.83
C VAL A 5 -1.59 8.35 14.63
N ILE A 6 -2.18 7.16 14.81
CA ILE A 6 -2.86 6.36 13.77
C ILE A 6 -4.29 6.04 14.21
N GLY A 7 -5.21 6.02 13.26
CA GLY A 7 -6.59 5.59 13.47
C GLY A 7 -7.53 6.73 13.83
N GLY A 8 -8.83 6.46 13.89
CA GLY A 8 -9.87 7.46 14.11
C GLY A 8 -10.07 8.44 12.94
N SER A 9 -11.05 9.33 13.10
CA SER A 9 -11.34 10.38 12.11
C SER A 9 -10.18 11.39 11.99
N HIS A 10 -10.15 12.15 10.90
CA HIS A 10 -9.15 13.22 10.69
C HIS A 10 -9.10 14.20 11.88
N TYR A 11 -10.27 14.58 12.40
CA TYR A 11 -10.39 15.50 13.54
C TYR A 11 -9.85 14.90 14.84
N SER A 12 -10.15 13.62 15.12
CA SER A 12 -9.63 12.93 16.30
C SER A 12 -8.10 12.83 16.27
N ARG A 13 -7.50 12.61 15.10
CA ARG A 13 -6.04 12.59 14.92
C ARG A 13 -5.41 13.95 15.16
N ALA A 14 -5.92 15.00 14.51
CA ALA A 14 -5.41 16.36 14.65
C ALA A 14 -5.49 16.85 16.11
N SER A 15 -6.60 16.56 16.80
CA SER A 15 -6.77 16.90 18.22
C SER A 15 -5.76 16.18 19.11
N THR A 16 -5.51 14.90 18.84
CA THR A 16 -4.54 14.09 19.60
C THR A 16 -3.10 14.57 19.39
N VAL A 17 -2.71 14.87 18.15
CA VAL A 17 -1.38 15.46 17.86
C VAL A 17 -1.21 16.80 18.57
N LYS A 18 -2.22 17.68 18.53
CA LYS A 18 -2.17 18.99 19.20
C LYS A 18 -2.03 18.85 20.72
N LYS A 19 -2.67 17.85 21.33
CA LYS A 19 -2.50 17.53 22.77
C LYS A 19 -1.10 17.03 23.08
N LEU A 20 -0.50 16.22 22.22
CA LEU A 20 0.87 15.70 22.40
C LEU A 20 1.91 16.81 22.24
N GLN A 21 1.76 17.67 21.23
CA GLN A 21 2.65 18.82 21.01
C GLN A 21 2.60 19.81 22.18
N ARG A 22 1.42 20.06 22.77
CA ARG A 22 1.29 20.88 23.99
C ARG A 22 2.03 20.32 25.20
N LYS A 23 2.31 19.01 25.23
CA LYS A 23 3.12 18.36 26.27
C LYS A 23 4.62 18.36 25.94
N GLY A 24 5.04 19.05 24.88
CA GLY A 24 6.43 19.10 24.42
C GLY A 24 6.88 17.85 23.66
N LEU A 25 5.94 17.03 23.18
CA LEU A 25 6.24 15.80 22.44
C LEU A 25 6.18 16.05 20.94
N GLU A 26 7.19 15.60 20.21
CA GLU A 26 7.18 15.60 18.74
C GLU A 26 6.17 14.57 18.24
N ALA A 27 5.02 15.04 17.73
CA ALA A 27 3.94 14.18 17.27
C ALA A 27 3.47 14.51 15.84
N GLU A 28 3.17 13.46 15.06
CA GLU A 28 2.71 13.56 13.67
C GLU A 28 1.46 12.67 13.44
N ALA A 29 0.50 13.17 12.66
CA ALA A 29 -0.73 12.44 12.33
C ALA A 29 -0.58 11.74 10.98
N VAL A 30 -0.88 10.44 10.93
CA VAL A 30 -0.81 9.67 9.69
C VAL A 30 -2.16 9.01 9.41
N PRO A 31 -2.69 9.07 8.18
CA PRO A 31 -4.05 8.59 7.87
C PRO A 31 -4.22 7.08 7.90
N THR A 32 -3.17 6.32 7.61
CA THR A 32 -3.26 4.86 7.47
C THR A 32 -1.94 4.22 7.87
N ARG A 33 -1.98 2.98 8.37
CA ARG A 33 -0.75 2.20 8.63
C ARG A 33 0.14 2.07 7.38
N ALA A 34 -0.44 1.99 6.19
CA ALA A 34 0.30 1.98 4.92
C ALA A 34 1.09 3.28 4.67
N SER A 35 0.61 4.44 5.15
CA SER A 35 1.36 5.70 5.05
C SER A 35 2.53 5.76 6.04
N ILE A 36 2.48 4.99 7.14
CA ILE A 36 3.64 4.78 8.02
C ILE A 36 4.65 3.87 7.36
N GLU A 37 4.22 2.80 6.71
CA GLU A 37 5.14 1.98 5.92
C GLU A 37 5.87 2.85 4.91
N ASN A 38 5.18 3.78 4.22
CA ASN A 38 5.83 4.75 3.32
C ASN A 38 6.72 5.81 4.01
N LEU A 39 6.45 6.18 5.27
CA LEU A 39 7.25 7.16 6.03
C LEU A 39 8.48 6.51 6.69
N ILE A 40 8.38 5.23 7.05
CA ILE A 40 9.44 4.41 7.65
C ILE A 40 10.26 3.70 6.57
N THR A 41 9.71 3.48 5.36
CA THR A 41 10.46 2.86 4.26
C THR A 41 11.48 3.83 3.70
N ASP A 42 12.67 3.70 4.25
CA ASP A 42 13.88 4.19 3.63
C ASP A 42 14.07 3.39 2.33
N TYR A 43 13.70 3.99 1.20
CA TYR A 43 13.91 3.42 -0.16
C TYR A 43 15.39 3.10 -0.46
N ARG A 44 16.30 3.44 0.46
CA ARG A 44 17.73 3.16 0.45
C ARG A 44 18.10 1.74 0.89
N ASP A 45 17.19 0.98 1.48
CA ASP A 45 17.50 -0.39 1.89
C ASP A 45 17.52 -1.33 0.67
N ALA A 46 18.71 -1.75 0.26
CA ALA A 46 18.95 -2.50 -0.96
C ALA A 46 18.18 -3.84 -1.00
N GLY A 47 17.94 -4.45 0.17
CA GLY A 47 17.12 -5.66 0.28
C GLY A 47 15.64 -5.42 0.00
N TYR A 48 15.13 -4.24 0.34
CA TYR A 48 13.72 -3.87 0.17
C TYR A 48 13.38 -3.57 -1.29
N ALA A 49 14.26 -2.87 -2.01
CA ALA A 49 14.08 -2.59 -3.45
C ALA A 49 13.91 -3.89 -4.26
N GLY A 50 14.75 -4.89 -3.99
CA GLY A 50 14.67 -6.21 -4.62
C GLY A 50 13.37 -6.95 -4.30
N GLN A 51 12.93 -6.93 -3.04
CA GLN A 51 11.65 -7.54 -2.65
C GLN A 51 10.44 -6.83 -3.26
N HIS A 52 10.47 -5.50 -3.33
CA HIS A 52 9.40 -4.71 -3.93
C HIS A 52 9.28 -4.96 -5.44
N LEU A 53 10.42 -4.99 -6.14
CA LEU A 53 10.47 -5.36 -7.56
C LEU A 53 9.95 -6.79 -7.79
N ARG A 54 10.37 -7.75 -6.96
CA ARG A 54 9.89 -9.14 -7.03
C ARG A 54 8.38 -9.25 -6.84
N ARG A 55 7.80 -8.52 -5.88
CA ARG A 55 6.34 -8.48 -5.68
C ARG A 55 5.62 -7.88 -6.89
N ARG A 56 6.11 -6.77 -7.44
CA ARG A 56 5.54 -6.14 -8.65
C ARG A 56 5.60 -7.07 -9.86
N LEU A 57 6.73 -7.71 -10.11
CA LEU A 57 6.88 -8.66 -11.22
C LEU A 57 5.92 -9.84 -11.09
N ARG A 58 5.79 -10.40 -9.89
CA ARG A 58 4.87 -11.51 -9.62
C ARG A 58 3.40 -11.10 -9.84
N TYR A 59 3.04 -9.90 -9.43
CA TYR A 59 1.71 -9.34 -9.66
C TYR A 59 1.42 -9.14 -11.15
N LEU A 60 2.36 -8.58 -11.90
CA LEU A 60 2.23 -8.41 -13.36
C LEU A 60 2.10 -9.75 -14.09
N GLY A 61 2.90 -10.74 -13.72
CA GLY A 61 2.80 -12.09 -14.28
C GLY A 61 1.43 -12.73 -14.02
N TRP A 62 0.88 -12.57 -12.82
CA TRP A 62 -0.48 -13.02 -12.50
C TRP A 62 -1.53 -12.31 -13.35
N LEU A 63 -1.41 -10.99 -13.53
CA LEU A 63 -2.33 -10.17 -14.32
C LEU A 63 -2.33 -10.58 -15.80
N ILE A 64 -1.14 -10.80 -16.37
CA ILE A 64 -0.98 -11.28 -17.75
C ILE A 64 -1.61 -12.66 -17.90
N HIS A 65 -1.38 -13.56 -16.94
CA HIS A 65 -1.97 -14.90 -16.96
C HIS A 65 -3.51 -14.86 -16.86
N GLU A 66 -4.06 -13.97 -16.04
CA GLU A 66 -5.49 -13.79 -15.89
C GLU A 66 -6.12 -13.23 -17.18
N LEU A 67 -5.47 -12.25 -17.82
CA LEU A 67 -5.85 -11.71 -19.13
C LEU A 67 -5.83 -12.79 -20.22
N TRP A 68 -4.78 -13.61 -20.24
CA TRP A 68 -4.68 -14.75 -21.16
C TRP A 68 -5.81 -15.76 -20.97
N ARG A 69 -6.13 -16.09 -19.70
CA ARG A 69 -7.23 -16.99 -19.37
C ARG A 69 -8.58 -16.43 -19.82
N LYS A 70 -8.83 -15.14 -19.57
CA LYS A 70 -10.05 -14.44 -20.01
C LYS A 70 -10.18 -14.47 -21.54
N ARG A 71 -9.11 -14.16 -22.27
CA ARG A 71 -9.08 -14.20 -23.74
C ARG A 71 -9.33 -15.61 -24.30
N ARG A 72 -8.78 -16.65 -23.67
CA ARG A 72 -9.03 -18.04 -24.08
C ARG A 72 -10.49 -18.46 -23.87
N SER A 73 -11.10 -18.06 -22.75
CA SER A 73 -12.52 -18.35 -22.48
C SER A 73 -13.47 -17.63 -23.45
N GLN A 74 -13.10 -16.45 -23.92
CA GLN A 74 -13.86 -15.74 -24.94
C GLN A 74 -13.76 -16.44 -26.31
N ARG A 75 -12.58 -16.96 -26.66
CA ARG A 75 -12.40 -17.75 -27.90
C ARG A 75 -13.18 -19.06 -27.89
N SER A 76 -13.22 -19.79 -26.77
CA SER A 76 -14.01 -21.02 -26.68
C SER A 76 -15.52 -20.76 -26.77
N LYS A 77 -16.01 -19.61 -26.27
CA LYS A 77 -17.43 -19.21 -26.42
C LYS A 77 -17.84 -18.85 -27.85
N PHE A 78 -16.90 -18.46 -28.71
CA PHE A 78 -17.17 -18.16 -30.12
C PHE A 78 -16.86 -19.33 -31.07
N GLY A 79 -16.06 -20.32 -30.64
CA GLY A 79 -15.78 -21.53 -31.43
C GLY A 79 -16.88 -22.59 -31.38
N ASP A 80 -17.85 -22.47 -30.47
CA ASP A 80 -18.93 -23.44 -30.23
C ASP A 80 -20.25 -23.08 -30.93
N ARG A 81 -20.17 -22.22 -31.97
CA ARG A 81 -21.31 -21.81 -32.82
C ARG A 81 -21.01 -22.01 -34.32
N SER A 82 -20.20 -23.01 -34.67
CA SER A 82 -19.97 -23.44 -36.06
C SER A 82 -20.59 -24.80 -36.29
#